data_AF-A0A7J6VPZ8-F1
#
_entry.id   AF-A0A7J6VPZ8-F1
#
_cell.length_a   1.000
_cell.length_b   1.000
_cell.length_c   1.000
_cell.angle_alpha   90.00
_cell.angle_beta   90.00
_cell.angle_gamma   90.00
#
_symmetry.space_group_name_H-M   'P 1'
#
loop_
_entity.id
_entity.type
_entity.pdbx_description
1 polymer ?
#
loop_
_entity_poly.entity_id
_entity_poly.type
_entity_poly.pdbx_seq_one_letter_code
_entity_poly.pdbx_strand_id
1 'polypeptide(L)'
;MADTAILGSPELQGDPSSGGNDADPDAQSMVPIYIVTHASQLPYEFLNPSPERQLVIGFDCEGVDLCRTGTLCIMQLAFPNAVYLVDVIKGGEMLMEACKPALESSYIKKVIHDCKRDSEALYFQFGIKLHNVVDTQIAYSLIEEQEGRTRSPDDYISFVGLLADPRYCGVSYLEKQEVRVLLRQDPGYWRYRPLSDQMIRAAADDVRFLLYIYRKMMEKLNNKSLWHLDVRGALYCRCFCINENGFADWPPVPPIPDNLTDKGNALEEEILSVLHVPPGKMGCVIGKRGASILSVKESCNAEILVGGAKGPPDKVFIIGPLKQAISTPLETLNELRECLEILEKRESIFERKASAELVRAREHARARNKKAALYCLNKKRMYEKQIENLGNCQLRIHDQIIVLEGATAATETVAALRTGADALNRINKEMNINNVDKMMDDINEQTENVKRIQEALSVPIGAAADFDEDELEAELEELEAAELEEQLLQAATTAPPAAVNVPSGRQQTRQTPHLKSAEMDELNALQAEMAL
;
A
#
# COMPACT_ATOMS: atom_id res chain seq x y z
N MET A 1 -51.38 -39.51 56.55
CA MET A 1 -52.35 -39.01 55.58
C MET A 1 -51.67 -37.78 54.96
N ALA A 2 -51.04 -37.84 53.79
CA ALA A 2 -51.57 -38.31 52.49
C ALA A 2 -52.87 -37.54 52.18
N ASP A 3 -52.98 -36.76 51.09
CA ASP A 3 -52.76 -37.23 49.72
C ASP A 3 -52.17 -36.22 48.70
N THR A 4 -52.16 -36.62 47.43
CA THR A 4 -51.27 -36.17 46.34
C THR A 4 -52.05 -35.72 45.09
N ALA A 5 -51.59 -34.66 44.38
CA ALA A 5 -51.86 -34.32 42.95
C ALA A 5 -53.35 -34.23 42.46
N ILE A 6 -53.75 -33.65 41.31
CA ILE A 6 -53.27 -33.71 39.91
C ILE A 6 -53.63 -32.43 39.12
N LEU A 7 -52.98 -32.23 37.97
CA LEU A 7 -53.06 -31.12 37.00
C LEU A 7 -54.43 -30.86 36.32
N GLY A 8 -54.60 -29.64 35.79
CA GLY A 8 -55.51 -29.30 34.69
C GLY A 8 -55.38 -27.82 34.24
N SER A 9 -55.04 -27.56 32.98
CA SER A 9 -54.83 -26.21 32.40
C SER A 9 -56.14 -25.44 32.15
N PRO A 10 -56.07 -24.11 31.91
CA PRO A 10 -56.36 -23.62 30.55
C PRO A 10 -55.43 -22.49 30.05
N GLU A 11 -55.63 -22.07 28.80
CA GLU A 11 -54.71 -21.27 27.98
C GLU A 11 -54.91 -19.74 28.04
N LEU A 12 -53.81 -19.02 27.74
CA LEU A 12 -53.71 -17.74 27.01
C LEU A 12 -54.51 -16.50 27.46
N GLN A 13 -53.77 -15.49 27.95
CA GLN A 13 -53.86 -14.13 27.40
C GLN A 13 -52.48 -13.45 27.45
N GLY A 14 -52.17 -12.64 26.43
CA GLY A 14 -50.80 -12.22 26.11
C GLY A 14 -50.21 -11.09 26.96
N ASP A 15 -48.90 -11.15 27.17
CA ASP A 15 -48.08 -10.15 27.85
C ASP A 15 -47.87 -8.92 26.92
N PRO A 16 -48.03 -7.67 27.38
CA PRO A 16 -47.87 -6.51 26.53
C PRO A 16 -46.40 -6.27 26.20
N SER A 17 -46.10 -6.19 24.91
CA SER A 17 -44.79 -5.83 24.37
C SER A 17 -44.25 -4.56 25.04
N SER A 18 -43.14 -4.69 25.77
CA SER A 18 -42.33 -3.58 26.23
C SER A 18 -41.62 -2.93 25.04
N GLY A 19 -42.35 -2.07 24.32
CA GLY A 19 -41.83 -1.31 23.20
C GLY A 19 -40.60 -0.51 23.62
N GLY A 20 -39.43 -0.86 23.06
CA GLY A 20 -38.28 0.01 23.10
C GLY A 20 -38.63 1.30 22.36
N ASN A 21 -38.25 2.46 22.91
CA ASN A 21 -38.42 3.73 22.22
C ASN A 21 -37.58 3.73 20.94
N ASP A 22 -38.21 3.46 19.80
CA ASP A 22 -37.71 3.85 18.49
C ASP A 22 -37.58 5.37 18.48
N ALA A 23 -36.36 5.85 18.72
CA ALA A 23 -36.04 7.26 18.65
C ALA A 23 -36.09 7.69 17.18
N ASP A 24 -37.18 8.38 16.83
CA ASP A 24 -37.36 9.07 15.56
C ASP A 24 -36.13 9.95 15.25
N PRO A 25 -35.56 9.94 14.02
CA PRO A 25 -34.54 10.91 13.62
C PRO A 25 -34.96 12.38 13.88
N ASP A 26 -36.26 12.71 13.84
CA ASP A 26 -36.75 14.04 14.24
C ASP A 26 -36.52 14.35 15.73
N ALA A 27 -36.50 13.34 16.60
CA ALA A 27 -36.19 13.51 18.03
C ALA A 27 -34.69 13.81 18.28
N GLN A 28 -33.79 13.33 17.41
CA GLN A 28 -32.37 13.73 17.43
C GLN A 28 -32.16 15.19 16.97
N SER A 29 -33.11 15.79 16.25
CA SER A 29 -33.02 17.16 15.72
C SER A 29 -33.04 18.24 16.82
N MET A 30 -33.65 17.95 17.98
CA MET A 30 -33.90 18.94 19.04
C MET A 30 -32.98 18.86 20.27
N VAL A 31 -31.83 18.16 20.19
CA VAL A 31 -30.90 18.11 21.33
C VAL A 31 -30.20 19.46 21.57
N PRO A 32 -30.02 19.91 22.83
CA PRO A 32 -29.30 21.14 23.14
C PRO A 32 -27.84 21.08 22.69
N ILE A 33 -27.35 22.21 22.17
CA ILE A 33 -25.96 22.39 21.74
C ILE A 33 -25.24 23.30 22.74
N TYR A 34 -24.11 22.84 23.28
CA TYR A 34 -23.30 23.56 24.25
C TYR A 34 -21.93 23.92 23.68
N ILE A 35 -21.51 25.18 23.81
CA ILE A 35 -20.14 25.59 23.50
C ILE A 35 -19.27 25.39 24.75
N VAL A 36 -18.25 24.55 24.62
CA VAL A 36 -17.35 24.17 25.71
C VAL A 36 -16.02 24.89 25.54
N THR A 37 -15.62 25.63 26.58
CA THR A 37 -14.34 26.35 26.68
C THR A 37 -13.53 25.93 27.91
N HIS A 38 -14.16 25.23 28.85
CA HIS A 38 -13.56 24.72 30.08
C HIS A 38 -14.01 23.28 30.32
N ALA A 39 -13.13 22.42 30.86
CA ALA A 39 -13.42 21.00 31.04
C ALA A 39 -14.66 20.76 31.91
N SER A 40 -14.90 21.60 32.93
CA SER A 40 -16.08 21.52 33.80
C SER A 40 -17.45 21.70 33.11
N GLN A 41 -17.47 22.05 31.82
CA GLN A 41 -18.69 22.11 31.01
C GLN A 41 -19.00 20.79 30.28
N LEU A 42 -18.11 19.79 30.35
CA LEU A 42 -18.30 18.46 29.77
C LEU A 42 -18.93 17.48 30.78
N PRO A 43 -19.59 16.41 30.32
CA PRO A 43 -20.08 15.34 31.19
C PRO A 43 -18.96 14.74 32.04
N TYR A 44 -19.21 14.54 33.34
CA TYR A 44 -18.24 13.98 34.28
C TYR A 44 -17.72 12.61 33.83
N GLU A 45 -18.62 11.79 33.28
CA GLU A 45 -18.36 10.42 32.84
C GLU A 45 -17.56 10.36 31.54
N PHE A 46 -17.52 11.45 30.77
CA PHE A 46 -16.59 11.58 29.64
C PHE A 46 -15.17 11.84 30.14
N LEU A 47 -15.01 12.81 31.05
CA LEU A 47 -13.71 13.16 31.63
C LEU A 47 -13.11 12.05 32.51
N ASN A 48 -13.96 11.20 33.09
CA ASN A 48 -13.58 10.12 34.00
C ASN A 48 -14.07 8.77 33.46
N PRO A 49 -13.47 8.26 32.36
CA PRO A 49 -13.87 6.98 31.76
C PRO A 49 -13.64 5.83 32.75
N SER A 50 -14.62 4.95 32.92
CA SER A 50 -14.51 3.79 33.82
C SER A 50 -15.14 2.52 33.23
N PRO A 51 -14.66 1.32 33.63
CA PRO A 51 -15.20 0.06 33.13
C PRO A 51 -16.64 -0.19 33.59
N GLU A 52 -17.07 0.38 34.72
CA GLU A 52 -18.43 0.28 35.26
C GLU A 52 -19.47 1.02 34.41
N ARG A 53 -19.04 2.02 33.61
CA ARG A 53 -19.94 2.82 32.79
C ARG A 53 -19.34 3.15 31.43
N GLN A 54 -19.52 2.22 30.49
CA GLN A 54 -19.18 2.44 29.10
C GLN A 54 -20.07 3.51 28.46
N LEU A 55 -19.49 4.29 27.55
CA LEU A 55 -20.19 5.33 26.78
C LEU A 55 -20.06 5.06 25.29
N VAL A 56 -21.07 5.49 24.53
CA VAL A 56 -20.98 5.60 23.05
C VAL A 56 -21.30 7.05 22.71
N ILE A 57 -20.39 7.71 21.99
CA ILE A 57 -20.53 9.11 21.58
C ILE A 57 -20.33 9.24 20.07
N GLY A 58 -21.04 10.16 19.44
CA GLY A 58 -20.67 10.64 18.10
C GLY A 58 -19.49 11.60 18.23
N PHE A 59 -18.54 11.53 17.31
CA PHE A 59 -17.31 12.32 17.34
C PHE A 59 -16.94 12.79 15.93
N ASP A 60 -16.48 14.02 15.82
CA ASP A 60 -15.96 14.66 14.60
C ASP A 60 -14.96 15.77 14.99
N CYS A 61 -14.16 16.27 14.05
CA CYS A 61 -13.30 17.43 14.24
C CYS A 61 -13.36 18.38 13.04
N GLU A 62 -13.39 19.68 13.31
CA GLU A 62 -13.37 20.72 12.28
C GLU A 62 -12.22 21.71 12.47
N GLY A 63 -11.64 22.15 11.35
CA GLY A 63 -10.39 22.91 11.40
C GLY A 63 -9.91 23.49 10.07
N VAL A 64 -8.80 24.21 10.13
CA VAL A 64 -8.12 24.76 8.95
C VAL A 64 -7.07 23.77 8.49
N ASP A 65 -7.24 23.27 7.26
CA ASP A 65 -6.42 22.19 6.68
C ASP A 65 -6.16 21.05 7.67
N LEU A 66 -7.24 20.50 8.25
CA LEU A 66 -7.19 19.49 9.32
C LEU A 66 -6.28 18.31 8.97
N CYS A 67 -5.09 18.32 9.56
CA CYS A 67 -3.99 17.37 9.42
C CYS A 67 -2.89 17.69 10.45
N ARG A 68 -1.72 17.05 10.33
CA ARG A 68 -0.54 17.28 11.18
C ARG A 68 -0.04 18.73 11.28
N THR A 69 -0.18 19.52 10.22
CA THR A 69 0.35 20.91 10.12
C THR A 69 -0.77 21.96 10.06
N GLY A 70 -2.03 21.52 10.12
CA GLY A 70 -3.20 22.40 10.13
C GLY A 70 -3.48 23.01 11.50
N THR A 71 -4.73 23.33 11.75
CA THR A 71 -5.20 23.77 13.08
C THR A 71 -6.56 23.18 13.35
N LEU A 72 -6.63 22.27 14.33
CA LEU A 72 -7.89 21.82 14.91
C LEU A 72 -8.56 23.01 15.59
N CYS A 73 -9.79 23.31 15.20
CA CYS A 73 -10.50 24.51 15.67
C CYS A 73 -11.69 24.16 16.57
N ILE A 74 -12.40 23.07 16.28
CA ILE A 74 -13.54 22.56 17.04
C ILE A 74 -13.41 21.03 17.10
N MET A 75 -13.77 20.45 18.23
CA MET A 75 -14.00 19.01 18.38
C MET A 75 -15.45 18.80 18.83
N GLN A 76 -16.20 17.96 18.12
CA GLN A 76 -17.64 17.80 18.30
C GLN A 76 -17.96 16.49 19.00
N LEU A 77 -18.77 16.53 20.06
CA LEU A 77 -19.14 15.36 20.85
C LEU A 77 -20.67 15.25 20.95
N ALA A 78 -21.27 14.26 20.28
CA ALA A 78 -22.69 13.95 20.41
C ALA A 78 -22.94 12.88 21.48
N PHE A 79 -23.78 13.22 22.45
CA PHE A 79 -24.36 12.33 23.45
C PHE A 79 -25.85 12.12 23.12
N PRO A 80 -26.51 11.08 23.68
CA PRO A 80 -27.93 10.81 23.40
C PRO A 80 -28.90 11.97 23.68
N ASN A 81 -28.49 12.96 24.47
CA ASN A 81 -29.32 14.07 24.95
C ASN A 81 -28.70 15.46 24.75
N ALA A 82 -27.53 15.59 24.11
CA ALA A 82 -26.82 16.87 23.95
C ALA A 82 -25.70 16.77 22.91
N VAL A 83 -25.35 17.88 22.27
CA VAL A 83 -24.10 18.03 21.51
C VAL A 83 -23.20 19.05 22.21
N TYR A 84 -21.92 18.72 22.37
CA TYR A 84 -20.91 19.62 22.91
C TYR A 84 -19.91 19.99 21.81
N LEU A 85 -19.80 21.28 21.53
CA LEU A 85 -18.81 21.84 20.60
C LEU A 85 -17.64 22.35 21.43
N VAL A 86 -16.57 21.56 21.49
CA VAL A 86 -15.34 21.88 22.22
C VAL A 86 -14.53 22.87 21.40
N ASP A 87 -14.48 24.12 21.88
CA ASP A 87 -13.75 25.21 21.25
C ASP A 87 -12.26 25.09 21.57
N VAL A 88 -11.54 24.37 20.72
CA VAL A 88 -10.12 24.08 20.87
C VAL A 88 -9.27 25.37 20.87
N ILE A 89 -9.71 26.42 20.15
CA ILE A 89 -9.01 27.72 20.12
C ILE A 89 -9.18 28.47 21.44
N LYS A 90 -10.38 28.48 22.04
CA LYS A 90 -10.64 29.19 23.31
C LYS A 90 -10.20 28.43 24.55
N GLY A 91 -10.37 27.10 24.56
CA GLY A 91 -9.99 26.26 25.70
C GLY A 91 -8.53 25.82 25.69
N GLY A 92 -7.91 25.77 24.51
CA GLY A 92 -6.48 25.47 24.34
C GLY A 92 -6.08 24.08 24.84
N GLU A 93 -4.77 23.94 25.08
CA GLU A 93 -4.12 22.69 25.47
C GLU A 93 -4.71 22.09 26.76
N MET A 94 -5.02 22.90 27.78
CA MET A 94 -5.60 22.38 29.03
C MET A 94 -6.96 21.71 28.83
N LEU A 95 -7.79 22.20 27.90
CA LEU A 95 -9.07 21.57 27.59
C LEU A 95 -8.87 20.25 26.82
N MET A 96 -7.91 20.21 25.90
CA MET A 96 -7.60 19.01 25.12
C MET A 96 -6.97 17.91 25.98
N GLU A 97 -6.05 18.26 26.87
CA GLU A 97 -5.44 17.32 27.82
C GLU A 97 -6.50 16.76 28.79
N ALA A 98 -7.48 17.56 29.22
CA ALA A 98 -8.61 17.06 30.01
C ALA A 98 -9.53 16.10 29.22
N CYS A 99 -9.58 16.20 27.89
CA CYS A 99 -10.32 15.28 27.03
C CYS A 99 -9.53 13.99 26.69
N LYS A 100 -8.20 14.02 26.80
CA LYS A 100 -7.31 12.93 26.38
C LYS A 100 -7.67 11.57 26.99
N PRO A 101 -7.90 11.41 28.30
CA PRO A 101 -8.28 10.13 28.88
C PRO A 101 -9.51 9.51 28.21
N ALA A 102 -10.48 10.33 27.79
CA ALA A 102 -11.71 9.90 27.14
C ALA A 102 -11.49 9.39 25.71
N LEU A 103 -10.64 10.11 24.96
CA LEU A 103 -10.35 9.84 23.55
C LEU A 103 -9.45 8.61 23.39
N GLU A 104 -8.53 8.38 24.32
CA GLU A 104 -7.68 7.19 24.36
C GLU A 104 -8.36 5.98 25.06
N SER A 105 -9.51 6.18 25.73
CA SER A 105 -10.20 5.13 26.49
C SER A 105 -10.77 3.99 25.64
N SER A 106 -10.62 2.76 26.11
CA SER A 106 -11.34 1.57 25.66
C SER A 106 -12.77 1.45 26.23
N TYR A 107 -13.16 2.28 27.20
CA TYR A 107 -14.51 2.30 27.79
C TYR A 107 -15.47 3.28 27.10
N ILE A 108 -14.93 4.24 26.33
CA ILE A 108 -15.71 5.18 25.54
C ILE A 108 -15.54 4.82 24.06
N LYS A 109 -16.62 4.39 23.40
CA LYS A 109 -16.65 4.11 21.97
C LYS A 109 -16.97 5.39 21.20
N LYS A 110 -16.09 5.77 20.27
CA LYS A 110 -16.24 6.96 19.42
C LYS A 110 -16.80 6.54 18.06
N VAL A 111 -18.00 6.97 17.72
CA VAL A 111 -18.60 6.78 16.39
C VAL A 111 -18.20 7.96 15.53
N ILE A 112 -17.55 7.71 14.38
CA ILE A 112 -16.97 8.73 13.50
C ILE A 112 -17.37 8.41 12.05
N HIS A 113 -17.13 9.32 11.11
CA HIS A 113 -17.20 9.06 9.68
C HIS A 113 -15.88 9.49 9.00
N ASP A 114 -15.07 8.53 8.55
CA ASP A 114 -13.71 8.75 8.01
C ASP A 114 -12.73 9.39 9.00
N CYS A 115 -12.45 8.70 10.11
CA CYS A 115 -11.66 9.18 11.25
C CYS A 115 -10.17 9.51 10.97
N LYS A 116 -9.69 9.33 9.73
CA LYS A 116 -8.26 9.34 9.37
C LYS A 116 -7.61 10.71 9.58
N ARG A 117 -8.35 11.81 9.36
CA ARG A 117 -7.81 13.19 9.51
C ARG A 117 -7.98 13.77 10.90
N ASP A 118 -9.05 13.40 11.60
CA ASP A 118 -9.27 13.77 12.99
C ASP A 118 -8.17 13.17 13.86
N SER A 119 -7.89 11.88 13.68
CA SER A 119 -6.83 11.19 14.41
C SER A 119 -5.44 11.76 14.10
N GLU A 120 -5.13 12.09 12.84
CA GLU A 120 -3.86 12.75 12.49
C GLU A 120 -3.71 14.13 13.18
N ALA A 121 -4.77 14.93 13.19
CA ALA A 121 -4.76 16.23 13.86
C ALA A 121 -4.59 16.09 15.38
N LEU A 122 -5.38 15.22 16.03
CA LEU A 122 -5.29 14.91 17.46
C LEU A 122 -3.89 14.40 17.86
N TYR A 123 -3.31 13.51 17.06
CA TYR A 123 -2.02 12.89 17.32
C TYR A 123 -0.87 13.89 17.23
N PHE A 124 -0.76 14.65 16.14
CA PHE A 124 0.36 15.57 15.94
C PHE A 124 0.22 16.92 16.66
N GLN A 125 -1.01 17.40 16.91
CA GLN A 125 -1.22 18.69 17.58
C GLN A 125 -1.36 18.57 19.11
N PHE A 126 -1.81 17.42 19.64
CA PHE A 126 -2.07 17.22 21.08
C PHE A 126 -1.52 15.90 21.66
N GLY A 127 -0.85 15.07 20.85
CA GLY A 127 -0.31 13.79 21.31
C GLY A 127 -1.38 12.80 21.76
N ILE A 128 -2.59 12.88 21.21
CA ILE A 128 -3.76 12.04 21.57
C ILE A 128 -3.90 10.88 20.58
N LYS A 129 -3.90 9.64 21.07
CA LYS A 129 -4.06 8.42 20.27
C LYS A 129 -5.51 7.93 20.30
N LEU A 130 -6.29 8.35 19.32
CA LEU A 130 -7.70 8.00 19.22
C LEU A 130 -7.89 6.47 19.20
N HIS A 131 -8.70 5.94 20.12
CA HIS A 131 -8.86 4.49 20.33
C HIS A 131 -10.34 4.10 20.49
N ASN A 132 -10.69 2.83 20.30
CA ASN A 132 -12.07 2.33 20.35
C ASN A 132 -13.04 3.13 19.44
N VAL A 133 -12.69 3.19 18.15
CA VAL A 133 -13.45 3.91 17.13
C VAL A 133 -14.30 2.94 16.31
N VAL A 134 -15.54 3.33 16.04
CA VAL A 134 -16.38 2.75 14.99
C VAL A 134 -16.53 3.77 13.88
N ASP A 135 -15.94 3.47 12.73
CA ASP A 135 -16.04 4.31 11.54
C ASP A 135 -17.26 3.90 10.70
N THR A 136 -18.22 4.81 10.56
CA THR A 136 -19.47 4.58 9.82
C THR A 136 -19.25 4.42 8.31
N GLN A 137 -18.14 4.94 7.75
CA GLN A 137 -17.81 4.72 6.35
C GLN A 137 -17.34 3.27 6.12
N ILE A 138 -16.48 2.75 7.01
CA ILE A 138 -16.07 1.34 7.00
C ILE A 138 -17.27 0.42 7.24
N ALA A 139 -18.08 0.72 8.27
CA ALA A 139 -19.26 -0.07 8.63
C ALA A 139 -20.27 -0.16 7.46
N TYR A 140 -20.45 0.94 6.72
CA TYR A 140 -21.28 0.95 5.52
C TYR A 140 -20.71 -0.01 4.45
N SER A 141 -19.43 0.11 4.09
CA SER A 141 -18.81 -0.76 3.07
C SER A 141 -18.92 -2.24 3.44
N LEU A 142 -18.71 -2.60 4.71
CA LEU A 142 -18.86 -3.98 5.19
C LEU A 142 -20.31 -4.50 5.09
N ILE A 143 -21.32 -3.64 5.29
CA ILE A 143 -22.74 -4.00 5.08
C ILE A 143 -23.02 -4.24 3.58
N GLU A 144 -22.43 -3.44 2.69
CA GLU A 144 -22.57 -3.60 1.24
C GLU A 144 -21.92 -4.91 0.75
N GLU A 145 -20.73 -5.25 1.26
CA GLU A 145 -20.02 -6.51 1.01
C GLU A 145 -20.83 -7.72 1.50
N GLN A 146 -21.42 -7.65 2.70
CA GLN A 146 -22.33 -8.69 3.22
C GLN A 146 -23.54 -8.95 2.32
N GLU A 147 -24.07 -7.90 1.70
CA GLU A 147 -25.19 -7.98 0.76
C GLU A 147 -24.75 -8.39 -0.67
N GLY A 148 -23.48 -8.79 -0.84
CA GLY A 148 -22.93 -9.32 -2.09
C GLY A 148 -22.63 -8.26 -3.15
N ARG A 149 -22.57 -6.97 -2.79
CA ARG A 149 -22.20 -5.90 -3.73
C ARG A 149 -20.68 -5.78 -3.84
N THR A 150 -20.15 -6.10 -5.02
CA THR A 150 -18.75 -5.81 -5.38
C THR A 150 -18.57 -4.30 -5.57
N ARG A 151 -17.89 -3.66 -4.61
CA ARG A 151 -17.47 -2.25 -4.70
C ARG A 151 -16.05 -2.13 -5.26
N SER A 152 -15.79 -1.00 -5.91
CA SER A 152 -14.43 -0.56 -6.19
C SER A 152 -13.75 -0.12 -4.87
N PRO A 153 -12.44 -0.31 -4.70
CA PRO A 153 -11.69 0.21 -3.55
C PRO A 153 -11.80 1.73 -3.33
N ASP A 154 -12.29 2.49 -4.33
CA ASP A 154 -12.48 3.94 -4.25
C ASP A 154 -13.97 4.38 -4.15
N ASP A 155 -14.92 3.45 -4.00
CA ASP A 155 -16.36 3.74 -3.83
C ASP A 155 -16.75 3.98 -2.35
N TYR A 156 -16.26 5.09 -1.81
CA TYR A 156 -16.56 5.55 -0.44
C TYR A 156 -17.87 6.36 -0.38
N ILE A 157 -18.76 6.00 0.54
CA ILE A 157 -19.92 6.85 0.84
C ILE A 157 -19.49 8.08 1.64
N SER A 158 -19.89 9.27 1.20
CA SER A 158 -19.73 10.50 2.00
C SER A 158 -20.82 10.59 3.06
N PHE A 159 -20.55 11.27 4.20
CA PHE A 159 -21.52 11.41 5.29
C PHE A 159 -22.89 11.95 4.84
N VAL A 160 -22.93 12.88 3.85
CA VAL A 160 -24.20 13.38 3.29
C VAL A 160 -24.95 12.31 2.49
N GLY A 161 -24.22 11.45 1.76
CA GLY A 161 -24.82 10.29 1.10
C GLY A 161 -25.38 9.29 2.12
N LEU A 162 -24.68 9.10 3.24
CA LEU A 162 -25.10 8.21 4.32
C LEU A 162 -26.35 8.73 5.04
N LEU A 163 -26.46 10.04 5.28
CA LEU A 163 -27.67 10.68 5.80
C LEU A 163 -28.86 10.54 4.82
N ALA A 164 -28.61 10.69 3.52
CA ALA A 164 -29.64 10.60 2.49
C ALA A 164 -30.12 9.16 2.20
N ASP A 165 -29.36 8.13 2.60
CA ASP A 165 -29.73 6.72 2.39
C ASP A 165 -30.95 6.34 3.26
N PRO A 166 -32.09 5.91 2.65
CA PRO A 166 -33.30 5.56 3.38
C PRO A 166 -33.18 4.37 4.35
N ARG A 167 -32.10 3.58 4.28
CA ARG A 167 -31.82 2.49 5.24
C ARG A 167 -31.33 2.99 6.58
N TYR A 168 -30.91 4.26 6.66
CA TYR A 168 -30.43 4.94 7.86
C TYR A 168 -31.35 6.13 8.17
N CYS A 169 -30.97 7.36 7.79
CA CYS A 169 -31.76 8.55 8.13
C CYS A 169 -32.77 8.95 7.04
N GLY A 170 -32.48 8.74 5.75
CA GLY A 170 -33.33 9.19 4.64
C GLY A 170 -33.48 10.72 4.54
N VAL A 171 -32.59 11.50 5.16
CA VAL A 171 -32.68 12.97 5.24
C VAL A 171 -31.80 13.63 4.18
N SER A 172 -32.41 14.46 3.33
CA SER A 172 -31.68 15.30 2.37
C SER A 172 -31.18 16.58 3.04
N TYR A 173 -29.88 16.65 3.31
CA TYR A 173 -29.28 17.76 4.07
C TYR A 173 -28.79 18.90 3.15
N LEU A 174 -29.75 19.70 2.66
CA LEU A 174 -29.52 20.79 1.69
C LEU A 174 -28.63 21.92 2.25
N GLU A 175 -28.78 22.31 3.52
CA GLU A 175 -28.04 23.43 4.13
C GLU A 175 -26.51 23.23 4.11
N LYS A 176 -26.03 21.98 4.17
CA LYS A 176 -24.59 21.68 4.10
C LYS A 176 -23.97 22.07 2.77
N GLN A 177 -24.76 22.16 1.71
CA GLN A 177 -24.26 22.54 0.39
C GLN A 177 -23.84 24.02 0.36
N GLU A 178 -24.55 24.89 1.09
CA GLU A 178 -24.18 26.30 1.27
C GLU A 178 -22.93 26.45 2.15
N VAL A 179 -22.89 25.76 3.29
CA VAL A 179 -21.72 25.77 4.20
C VAL A 179 -20.47 25.25 3.48
N ARG A 180 -20.59 24.19 2.66
CA ARG A 180 -19.49 23.67 1.82
C ARG A 180 -19.02 24.64 0.75
N VAL A 181 -19.86 25.56 0.28
CA VAL A 181 -19.43 26.65 -0.63
C VAL A 181 -18.65 27.71 0.15
N LEU A 182 -19.12 28.09 1.34
CA LEU A 182 -18.43 29.05 2.21
C LEU A 182 -17.04 28.52 2.65
N LEU A 183 -16.94 27.25 3.07
CA LEU A 183 -15.68 26.58 3.42
C LEU A 183 -14.64 26.58 2.28
N ARG A 184 -15.09 26.61 1.01
CA ARG A 184 -14.19 26.70 -0.16
C ARG A 184 -13.77 28.13 -0.48
N GLN A 185 -14.58 29.12 -0.11
CA GLN A 185 -14.30 30.53 -0.32
C GLN A 185 -13.41 31.10 0.79
N ASP A 186 -13.56 30.58 2.01
CA ASP A 186 -12.81 31.01 3.19
C ASP A 186 -12.14 29.82 3.89
N PRO A 187 -10.86 29.52 3.58
CA PRO A 187 -10.09 28.50 4.28
C PRO A 187 -9.93 28.76 5.77
N GLY A 188 -10.16 29.99 6.25
CA GLY A 188 -10.06 30.39 7.65
C GLY A 188 -11.36 30.23 8.44
N TYR A 189 -12.48 29.82 7.81
CA TYR A 189 -13.84 29.81 8.37
C TYR A 189 -13.92 29.32 9.83
N TRP A 190 -13.35 28.16 10.14
CA TRP A 190 -13.41 27.57 11.48
C TRP A 190 -12.60 28.30 12.57
N ARG A 191 -11.74 29.26 12.22
CA ARG A 191 -10.96 30.06 13.20
C ARG A 191 -11.71 31.24 13.77
N TYR A 192 -12.79 31.72 13.13
CA TYR A 192 -13.49 32.90 13.60
C TYR A 192 -14.16 32.69 14.95
N ARG A 193 -14.15 33.73 15.80
CA ARG A 193 -14.76 33.74 17.13
C ARG A 193 -15.45 35.09 17.40
N PRO A 194 -16.63 35.10 18.07
CA PRO A 194 -17.42 33.94 18.49
C PRO A 194 -17.92 33.12 17.28
N LEU A 195 -18.26 31.85 17.52
CA LEU A 195 -18.87 31.01 16.49
C LEU A 195 -20.21 31.63 16.07
N SER A 196 -20.50 31.67 14.76
CA SER A 196 -21.82 32.09 14.28
C SER A 196 -22.84 30.97 14.45
N ASP A 197 -24.14 31.30 14.48
CA ASP A 197 -25.19 30.28 14.57
C ASP A 197 -25.14 29.26 13.43
N GLN A 198 -24.64 29.65 12.25
CA GLN A 198 -24.43 28.76 11.11
C GLN A 198 -23.28 27.78 11.36
N MET A 199 -22.16 28.24 11.93
CA MET A 199 -21.04 27.38 12.34
C MET A 199 -21.47 26.38 13.41
N ILE A 200 -22.25 26.85 14.40
CA ILE A 200 -22.76 26.04 15.51
C ILE A 200 -23.69 24.94 15.00
N ARG A 201 -24.65 25.27 14.12
CA ARG A 201 -25.55 24.27 13.51
C ARG A 201 -24.76 23.26 12.69
N ALA A 202 -23.94 23.72 11.74
CA ALA A 202 -23.17 22.86 10.85
C ALA A 202 -22.33 21.83 11.62
N ALA A 203 -21.49 22.30 12.55
CA ALA A 203 -20.65 21.41 13.35
C ALA A 203 -21.47 20.41 14.19
N ALA A 204 -22.63 20.80 14.71
CA ALA A 204 -23.50 19.90 15.46
C ALA A 204 -24.28 18.91 14.56
N ASP A 205 -24.54 19.24 13.29
CA ASP A 205 -25.18 18.34 12.33
C ASP A 205 -24.25 17.20 11.89
N ASP A 206 -22.94 17.41 11.95
CA ASP A 206 -21.93 16.39 11.61
C ASP A 206 -21.86 15.24 12.61
N VAL A 207 -22.26 15.46 13.87
CA VAL A 207 -22.23 14.42 14.91
C VAL A 207 -23.59 13.93 15.39
N ARG A 208 -24.67 14.74 15.35
CA ARG A 208 -25.93 14.40 16.04
C ARG A 208 -26.58 13.10 15.54
N PHE A 209 -26.42 12.77 14.26
CA PHE A 209 -27.02 11.58 13.65
C PHE A 209 -26.13 10.32 13.80
N LEU A 210 -24.84 10.45 14.15
CA LEU A 210 -23.90 9.32 14.21
C LEU A 210 -24.37 8.23 15.18
N LEU A 211 -24.92 8.60 16.34
CA LEU A 211 -25.44 7.64 17.32
C LEU A 211 -26.66 6.84 16.83
N TYR A 212 -27.50 7.43 15.98
CA TYR A 212 -28.63 6.74 15.36
C TYR A 212 -28.14 5.80 14.25
N ILE A 213 -27.29 6.31 13.35
CA ILE A 213 -26.66 5.54 12.26
C ILE A 213 -25.92 4.32 12.83
N TYR A 214 -25.14 4.51 13.89
CA TYR A 214 -24.43 3.45 14.61
C TYR A 214 -25.35 2.30 15.00
N ARG A 215 -26.48 2.58 15.66
CA ARG A 215 -27.45 1.55 16.07
C ARG A 215 -27.96 0.75 14.86
N LYS A 216 -28.39 1.46 13.81
CA LYS A 216 -28.86 0.85 12.56
C LYS A 216 -27.79 0.05 11.81
N MET A 217 -26.50 0.39 11.95
CA MET A 217 -25.40 -0.40 11.41
C MET A 217 -25.09 -1.63 12.28
N MET A 218 -25.08 -1.50 13.61
CA MET A 218 -24.83 -2.63 14.52
C MET A 218 -25.92 -3.71 14.42
N GLU A 219 -27.17 -3.32 14.13
CA GLU A 219 -28.28 -4.25 13.81
C GLU A 219 -28.05 -5.09 12.53
N LYS A 220 -27.16 -4.64 11.62
CA LYS A 220 -26.94 -5.24 10.29
C LYS A 220 -25.62 -6.01 10.15
N LEU A 221 -24.61 -5.67 10.94
CA LEU A 221 -23.29 -6.28 10.86
C LEU A 221 -23.27 -7.67 11.51
N ASN A 222 -22.69 -8.65 10.82
CA ASN A 222 -22.44 -9.97 11.39
C ASN A 222 -21.10 -9.99 12.17
N ASN A 223 -20.86 -11.06 12.93
CA ASN A 223 -19.66 -11.19 13.79
C ASN A 223 -18.33 -11.01 13.04
N LYS A 224 -18.21 -11.49 11.79
CA LYS A 224 -16.99 -11.29 10.98
C LYS A 224 -16.80 -9.81 10.68
N SER A 225 -17.85 -9.13 10.24
CA SER A 225 -17.80 -7.72 9.86
C SER A 225 -17.63 -6.80 11.08
N LEU A 226 -18.20 -7.15 12.24
CA LEU A 226 -17.94 -6.44 13.50
C LEU A 226 -16.44 -6.48 13.86
N TRP A 227 -15.79 -7.64 13.72
CA TRP A 227 -14.35 -7.75 13.92
C TRP A 227 -13.54 -6.95 12.88
N HIS A 228 -13.85 -7.05 11.58
CA HIS A 228 -13.18 -6.24 10.56
C HIS A 228 -13.38 -4.73 10.78
N LEU A 229 -14.53 -4.30 11.31
CA LEU A 229 -14.80 -2.91 11.65
C LEU A 229 -13.91 -2.42 12.80
N ASP A 230 -13.78 -3.19 13.87
CA ASP A 230 -12.89 -2.84 14.99
C ASP A 230 -11.40 -2.84 14.55
N VAL A 231 -10.99 -3.78 13.69
CA VAL A 231 -9.65 -3.84 13.07
C VAL A 231 -9.39 -2.61 12.19
N ARG A 232 -10.22 -2.37 11.17
CA ARG A 232 -10.05 -1.24 10.25
C ARG A 232 -10.18 0.11 10.95
N GLY A 233 -11.06 0.24 11.94
CA GLY A 233 -11.12 1.42 12.80
C GLY A 233 -9.78 1.69 13.51
N ALA A 234 -9.16 0.65 14.08
CA ALA A 234 -7.84 0.75 14.70
C ALA A 234 -6.70 1.04 13.70
N LEU A 235 -6.81 0.60 12.45
CA LEU A 235 -5.85 0.90 11.37
C LEU A 235 -6.04 2.32 10.81
N TYR A 236 -7.27 2.79 10.64
CA TYR A 236 -7.59 4.16 10.21
C TYR A 236 -7.13 5.19 11.23
N CYS A 237 -7.34 4.95 12.54
CA CYS A 237 -6.87 5.87 13.58
C CYS A 237 -5.35 6.07 13.57
N ARG A 238 -4.57 5.01 13.30
CA ARG A 238 -3.10 5.13 13.19
C ARG A 238 -2.62 5.47 11.77
N CYS A 239 -3.51 5.51 10.79
CA CYS A 239 -3.18 5.96 9.44
C CYS A 239 -2.66 7.41 9.50
N PHE A 240 -1.65 7.71 8.68
CA PHE A 240 -0.86 8.95 8.73
C PHE A 240 -0.07 9.21 10.04
N CYS A 241 -0.44 8.63 11.18
CA CYS A 241 0.15 8.86 12.50
C CYS A 241 1.48 8.13 12.77
N ILE A 242 2.29 7.92 11.73
CA ILE A 242 3.61 7.28 11.83
C ILE A 242 4.67 8.25 12.36
N ASN A 243 5.43 7.81 13.36
CA ASN A 243 6.60 8.49 13.92
C ASN A 243 7.89 7.65 13.73
N GLU A 244 8.99 8.02 14.38
CA GLU A 244 10.27 7.29 14.32
C GLU A 244 10.20 5.87 14.93
N ASN A 245 9.34 5.66 15.93
CA ASN A 245 9.03 4.35 16.53
C ASN A 245 7.98 3.55 15.74
N GLY A 246 7.63 4.00 14.53
CA GLY A 246 6.58 3.41 13.70
C GLY A 246 5.19 3.52 14.34
N PHE A 247 4.70 2.40 14.88
CA PHE A 247 3.42 2.30 15.60
C PHE A 247 3.55 1.61 16.96
N ALA A 248 4.77 1.45 17.51
CA ALA A 248 5.01 0.69 18.74
C ALA A 248 4.21 1.19 19.96
N ASP A 249 3.98 2.50 20.03
CA ASP A 249 3.27 3.14 21.14
C ASP A 249 1.73 3.15 20.98
N TRP A 250 1.18 2.53 19.93
CA TRP A 250 -0.27 2.43 19.69
C TRP A 250 -0.86 1.17 20.34
N PRO A 251 -2.13 1.19 20.78
CA PRO A 251 -2.83 -0.02 21.22
C PRO A 251 -2.76 -1.13 20.16
N PRO A 252 -2.67 -2.41 20.57
CA PRO A 252 -2.68 -3.53 19.63
C PRO A 252 -3.97 -3.54 18.79
N VAL A 253 -3.86 -4.04 17.56
CA VAL A 253 -5.02 -4.31 16.71
C VAL A 253 -5.78 -5.53 17.29
N PRO A 254 -7.12 -5.56 17.27
CA PRO A 254 -7.88 -6.69 17.80
C PRO A 254 -7.50 -8.03 17.11
N PRO A 255 -7.11 -9.07 17.87
CA PRO A 255 -6.79 -10.38 17.29
C PRO A 255 -8.05 -11.05 16.72
N ILE A 256 -7.88 -12.05 15.86
CA ILE A 256 -8.99 -12.88 15.35
C ILE A 256 -9.67 -13.60 16.54
N PRO A 257 -11.00 -13.46 16.73
CA PRO A 257 -11.74 -14.19 17.76
C PRO A 257 -11.80 -15.71 17.53
N ASP A 258 -11.62 -16.49 18.60
CA ASP A 258 -11.64 -17.97 18.56
C ASP A 258 -12.92 -18.56 17.94
N ASN A 259 -14.07 -17.87 18.08
CA ASN A 259 -15.34 -18.33 17.50
C ASN A 259 -15.44 -18.14 15.97
N LEU A 260 -14.42 -17.54 15.35
CA LEU A 260 -14.32 -17.33 13.90
C LEU A 260 -13.21 -18.17 13.23
N THR A 261 -12.32 -18.82 13.99
CA THR A 261 -11.20 -19.60 13.42
C THR A 261 -11.61 -20.96 12.85
N ASP A 262 -12.71 -21.56 13.32
CA ASP A 262 -13.12 -22.93 12.96
C ASP A 262 -13.81 -23.10 11.59
N LYS A 263 -14.06 -22.02 10.83
CA LYS A 263 -15.00 -22.02 9.69
C LYS A 263 -14.40 -22.03 8.28
N GLY A 264 -13.28 -22.72 8.06
CA GLY A 264 -12.81 -23.17 6.73
C GLY A 264 -12.33 -22.11 5.72
N ASN A 265 -12.83 -20.88 5.82
CA ASN A 265 -12.27 -19.68 5.19
C ASN A 265 -11.37 -19.03 6.24
N ALA A 266 -10.06 -19.12 6.07
CA ALA A 266 -9.12 -18.39 6.91
C ALA A 266 -9.44 -16.89 6.86
N LEU A 267 -9.74 -16.29 8.01
CA LEU A 267 -9.77 -14.84 8.12
C LEU A 267 -8.34 -14.35 7.96
N GLU A 268 -8.11 -13.44 7.02
CA GLU A 268 -6.80 -12.84 6.83
C GLU A 268 -6.70 -11.61 7.73
N GLU A 269 -5.65 -11.55 8.54
CA GLU A 269 -5.33 -10.37 9.33
C GLU A 269 -5.05 -9.20 8.39
N GLU A 270 -5.69 -8.06 8.63
CA GLU A 270 -5.36 -6.82 7.93
C GLU A 270 -4.31 -6.03 8.71
N ILE A 271 -3.34 -5.48 7.98
CA ILE A 271 -2.28 -4.62 8.55
C ILE A 271 -2.28 -3.25 7.90
N LEU A 272 -1.60 -2.30 8.54
CA LEU A 272 -1.17 -1.05 7.93
C LEU A 272 0.33 -1.15 7.60
N SER A 273 0.67 -1.25 6.32
CA SER A 273 2.03 -1.13 5.80
C SER A 273 2.30 0.32 5.34
N VAL A 274 3.54 0.78 5.43
CA VAL A 274 3.94 2.14 5.03
C VAL A 274 5.16 2.09 4.12
N LEU A 275 4.94 2.41 2.85
CA LEU A 275 5.97 2.50 1.82
C LEU A 275 6.56 3.92 1.81
N HIS A 276 7.88 4.02 2.04
CA HIS A 276 8.62 5.26 1.84
C HIS A 276 9.00 5.44 0.37
N VAL A 277 8.62 6.57 -0.21
CA VAL A 277 8.79 6.91 -1.62
C VAL A 277 9.87 8.00 -1.75
N PRO A 278 10.97 7.76 -2.49
CA PRO A 278 12.03 8.75 -2.63
C PRO A 278 11.52 10.09 -3.20
N PRO A 279 12.12 11.23 -2.80
CA PRO A 279 11.70 12.55 -3.26
C PRO A 279 11.56 12.63 -4.79
N GLY A 280 10.44 13.18 -5.26
CA GLY A 280 10.11 13.29 -6.68
C GLY A 280 9.66 12.00 -7.38
N LYS A 281 9.69 10.83 -6.71
CA LYS A 281 9.30 9.53 -7.30
C LYS A 281 7.82 9.16 -7.10
N MET A 282 7.02 9.96 -6.39
CA MET A 282 5.59 9.70 -6.19
C MET A 282 4.81 9.55 -7.51
N GLY A 283 5.20 10.29 -8.57
CA GLY A 283 4.63 10.13 -9.91
C GLY A 283 4.89 8.77 -10.55
N CYS A 284 5.95 8.06 -10.15
CA CYS A 284 6.23 6.70 -10.59
C CYS A 284 5.32 5.67 -9.90
N VAL A 285 5.01 5.87 -8.61
CA VAL A 285 4.09 5.00 -7.84
C VAL A 285 2.64 5.17 -8.31
N ILE A 286 2.21 6.42 -8.51
CA ILE A 286 0.86 6.72 -9.03
C ILE A 286 0.73 6.24 -10.49
N GLY A 287 1.78 6.43 -11.29
CA GLY A 287 1.75 6.14 -12.72
C GLY A 287 0.95 7.14 -13.53
N LYS A 288 0.99 7.01 -14.86
CA LYS A 288 0.38 7.98 -15.78
C LYS A 288 -1.15 7.92 -15.67
N ARG A 289 -1.77 9.01 -15.20
CA ARG A 289 -3.22 9.10 -14.86
C ARG A 289 -3.67 8.13 -13.75
N GLY A 290 -2.78 7.71 -12.86
CA GLY A 290 -3.13 6.77 -11.78
C GLY A 290 -3.12 5.29 -12.17
N ALA A 291 -2.74 4.94 -13.41
CA ALA A 291 -2.84 3.57 -13.91
C ALA A 291 -2.07 2.54 -13.06
N SER A 292 -0.90 2.89 -12.53
CA SER A 292 -0.08 1.98 -11.71
C SER A 292 -0.73 1.76 -10.34
N ILE A 293 -1.12 2.82 -9.63
CA ILE A 293 -1.75 2.68 -8.32
C ILE A 293 -3.14 2.02 -8.39
N LEU A 294 -3.90 2.25 -9.48
CA LEU A 294 -5.17 1.56 -9.73
C LEU A 294 -4.96 0.06 -9.99
N SER A 295 -3.98 -0.30 -10.83
CA SER A 295 -3.64 -1.72 -11.08
C SER A 295 -3.22 -2.45 -9.80
N VAL A 296 -2.48 -1.81 -8.90
CA VAL A 296 -2.13 -2.41 -7.59
C VAL A 296 -3.36 -2.51 -6.69
N LYS A 297 -4.26 -1.51 -6.64
CA LYS A 297 -5.55 -1.61 -5.90
C LYS A 297 -6.49 -2.70 -6.44
N GLU A 298 -6.41 -3.02 -7.73
CA GLU A 298 -7.23 -4.07 -8.36
C GLU A 298 -6.62 -5.48 -8.15
N SER A 299 -5.29 -5.57 -8.05
CA SER A 299 -4.56 -6.86 -7.90
C SER A 299 -4.37 -7.26 -6.43
N CYS A 300 -4.10 -6.29 -5.56
CA CYS A 300 -4.03 -6.45 -4.12
C CYS A 300 -5.35 -5.91 -3.56
N ASN A 301 -6.09 -6.72 -2.81
CA ASN A 301 -7.34 -6.36 -2.13
C ASN A 301 -7.05 -5.45 -0.91
N ALA A 302 -6.43 -4.31 -1.18
CA ALA A 302 -5.83 -3.41 -0.22
C ALA A 302 -6.14 -1.94 -0.59
N GLU A 303 -6.53 -1.17 0.40
CA GLU A 303 -6.74 0.26 0.31
C GLU A 303 -5.38 0.97 0.30
N ILE A 304 -5.11 1.76 -0.76
CA ILE A 304 -3.86 2.52 -0.93
C ILE A 304 -4.14 4.02 -0.80
N LEU A 305 -3.56 4.61 0.25
CA LEU A 305 -3.71 6.01 0.65
C LEU A 305 -2.37 6.75 0.49
N VAL A 306 -2.34 7.79 -0.34
CA VAL A 306 -1.15 8.63 -0.55
C VAL A 306 -1.17 9.79 0.44
N GLY A 307 -0.08 10.03 1.18
CA GLY A 307 0.00 11.15 2.13
C GLY A 307 -0.17 12.51 1.43
N GLY A 308 0.57 12.73 0.36
CA GLY A 308 0.35 13.83 -0.59
C GLY A 308 0.42 15.22 0.06
N ALA A 309 -0.46 16.13 -0.35
CA ALA A 309 -0.42 17.54 0.08
C ALA A 309 -0.91 17.79 1.53
N LYS A 310 -1.55 16.81 2.18
CA LYS A 310 -2.07 16.92 3.55
C LYS A 310 -1.47 15.91 4.54
N GLY A 311 -0.60 15.00 4.08
CA GLY A 311 0.10 14.01 4.89
C GLY A 311 1.60 14.05 4.61
N PRO A 312 2.36 12.99 4.93
CA PRO A 312 3.77 12.92 4.54
C PRO A 312 3.86 12.80 3.01
N PRO A 313 4.52 13.74 2.30
CA PRO A 313 4.56 13.74 0.83
C PRO A 313 5.41 12.59 0.26
N ASP A 314 6.20 11.96 1.12
CA ASP A 314 7.14 10.86 0.91
C ASP A 314 6.57 9.49 1.28
N LYS A 315 5.30 9.36 1.69
CA LYS A 315 4.74 8.08 2.18
C LYS A 315 3.44 7.68 1.51
N VAL A 316 3.33 6.37 1.26
CA VAL A 316 2.10 5.67 0.85
C VAL A 316 1.74 4.67 1.94
N PHE A 317 0.48 4.67 2.33
CA PHE A 317 -0.10 3.85 3.38
C PHE A 317 -0.97 2.78 2.72
N ILE A 318 -0.77 1.52 3.07
CA ILE A 318 -1.44 0.37 2.47
C ILE A 318 -2.15 -0.39 3.59
N ILE A 319 -3.48 -0.47 3.51
CA ILE A 319 -4.33 -1.19 4.47
C ILE A 319 -4.93 -2.40 3.77
N GLY A 320 -4.62 -3.60 4.22
CA GLY A 320 -5.16 -4.81 3.59
C GLY A 320 -4.57 -6.10 4.16
N PRO A 321 -4.93 -7.26 3.58
CA PRO A 321 -4.52 -8.58 4.05
C PRO A 321 -3.01 -8.73 4.16
N LEU A 322 -2.53 -9.35 5.24
CA LEU A 322 -1.11 -9.54 5.55
C LEU A 322 -0.30 -10.11 4.36
N LYS A 323 -0.85 -11.09 3.64
CA LYS A 323 -0.21 -11.74 2.47
C LYS A 323 -0.11 -10.84 1.23
N GLN A 324 -0.85 -9.75 1.17
CA GLN A 324 -0.93 -8.85 0.00
C GLN A 324 -0.32 -7.48 0.29
N ALA A 325 -0.37 -7.04 1.56
CA ALA A 325 0.31 -5.83 2.05
C ALA A 325 1.82 -6.04 2.31
N ILE A 326 2.27 -7.30 2.34
CA ILE A 326 3.67 -7.72 2.33
C ILE A 326 3.81 -8.76 1.20
N SER A 327 4.34 -8.36 0.04
CA SER A 327 5.01 -9.33 -0.84
C SER A 327 6.14 -9.93 -0.01
N THR A 328 6.15 -11.25 0.16
CA THR A 328 7.23 -11.86 0.94
C THR A 328 8.55 -11.61 0.22
N PRO A 329 9.68 -11.45 0.95
CA PRO A 329 10.97 -11.28 0.29
C PRO A 329 11.27 -12.39 -0.73
N LEU A 330 10.76 -13.60 -0.47
CA LEU A 330 10.83 -14.75 -1.38
C LEU A 330 10.03 -14.56 -2.68
N GLU A 331 8.81 -14.00 -2.62
CA GLU A 331 8.01 -13.67 -3.82
C GLU A 331 8.67 -12.56 -4.64
N THR A 332 9.12 -11.48 -3.98
CA THR A 332 9.87 -10.40 -4.66
C THR A 332 11.16 -10.93 -5.31
N LEU A 333 11.88 -11.87 -4.66
CA LEU A 333 13.06 -12.51 -5.23
C LEU A 333 12.72 -13.39 -6.44
N ASN A 334 11.57 -14.07 -6.44
CA ASN A 334 11.14 -14.86 -7.60
C ASN A 334 10.77 -13.96 -8.79
N GLU A 335 10.05 -12.87 -8.57
CA GLU A 335 9.73 -11.88 -9.62
C GLU A 335 10.99 -11.26 -10.24
N LEU A 336 12.00 -10.93 -9.43
CA LEU A 336 13.27 -10.40 -9.93
C LEU A 336 14.06 -11.43 -10.75
N ARG A 337 14.01 -12.71 -10.37
CA ARG A 337 14.64 -13.81 -11.13
C ARG A 337 13.92 -14.08 -12.45
N GLU A 338 12.59 -14.06 -12.48
CA GLU A 338 11.80 -14.18 -13.71
C GLU A 338 12.05 -12.99 -14.65
N CYS A 339 12.15 -11.77 -14.11
CA CYS A 339 12.52 -10.59 -14.88
C CYS A 339 13.94 -10.72 -15.49
N LEU A 340 14.90 -11.26 -14.75
CA LEU A 340 16.25 -11.52 -15.23
C LEU A 340 16.24 -12.50 -16.43
N GLU A 341 15.52 -13.62 -16.32
CA GLU A 341 15.39 -14.62 -17.39
C GLU A 341 14.79 -14.01 -18.69
N ILE A 342 13.83 -13.10 -18.56
CA ILE A 342 13.25 -12.37 -19.70
C ILE A 342 14.30 -11.44 -20.36
N LEU A 343 15.14 -10.77 -19.57
CA LEU A 343 16.22 -9.91 -20.10
C LEU A 343 17.31 -10.73 -20.81
N GLU A 344 17.71 -11.87 -20.25
CA GLU A 344 18.68 -12.80 -20.87
C GLU A 344 18.15 -13.36 -22.21
N LYS A 345 16.90 -13.81 -22.25
CA LYS A 345 16.23 -14.23 -23.50
C LYS A 345 16.23 -13.13 -24.55
N ARG A 346 16.01 -11.88 -24.14
CA ARG A 346 15.98 -10.71 -25.04
C ARG A 346 17.36 -10.33 -25.54
N GLU A 347 18.40 -10.45 -24.71
CA GLU A 347 19.79 -10.25 -25.09
C GLU A 347 20.21 -11.26 -26.16
N SER A 348 19.96 -12.55 -25.93
CA SER A 348 20.24 -13.63 -26.91
C SER A 348 19.54 -13.44 -28.27
N ILE A 349 18.37 -12.80 -28.30
CA ILE A 349 17.71 -12.41 -29.55
C ILE A 349 18.49 -11.30 -30.28
N PHE A 350 19.03 -10.32 -29.55
CA PHE A 350 19.83 -9.25 -30.15
C PHE A 350 21.23 -9.73 -30.55
N GLU A 351 21.88 -10.62 -29.80
CA GLU A 351 23.15 -11.24 -30.17
C GLU A 351 23.04 -12.00 -31.50
N ARG A 352 21.98 -12.80 -31.67
CA ARG A 352 21.68 -13.50 -32.94
C ARG A 352 21.44 -12.52 -34.08
N LYS A 353 20.78 -11.39 -33.83
CA LYS A 353 20.55 -10.34 -34.85
C LYS A 353 21.86 -9.63 -35.23
N ALA A 354 22.69 -9.24 -34.27
CA ALA A 354 24.01 -8.65 -34.50
C ALA A 354 24.91 -9.60 -35.31
N SER A 355 24.94 -10.87 -34.92
CA SER A 355 25.68 -11.94 -35.63
C SER A 355 25.19 -12.12 -37.07
N ALA A 356 23.87 -12.07 -37.30
CA ALA A 356 23.30 -12.19 -38.64
C ALA A 356 23.62 -10.98 -39.53
N GLU A 357 23.65 -9.76 -39.01
CA GLU A 357 24.09 -8.59 -39.77
C GLU A 357 25.60 -8.62 -40.03
N LEU A 358 26.43 -9.15 -39.11
CA LEU A 358 27.87 -9.34 -39.34
C LEU A 358 28.15 -10.31 -40.50
N VAL A 359 27.40 -11.42 -40.60
CA VAL A 359 27.51 -12.35 -41.73
C VAL A 359 27.15 -11.65 -43.06
N ARG A 360 26.08 -10.85 -43.09
CA ARG A 360 25.72 -10.08 -44.30
C ARG A 360 26.73 -8.99 -44.65
N ALA A 361 27.34 -8.35 -43.65
CA ALA A 361 28.41 -7.38 -43.86
C ALA A 361 29.61 -8.05 -44.57
N ARG A 362 30.01 -9.24 -44.12
CA ARG A 362 31.05 -10.07 -44.78
C ARG A 362 30.67 -10.49 -46.19
N GLU A 363 29.44 -10.94 -46.43
CA GLU A 363 28.95 -11.27 -47.79
C GLU A 363 29.01 -10.06 -48.73
N HIS A 364 28.62 -8.87 -48.25
CA HIS A 364 28.71 -7.63 -49.03
C HIS A 364 30.15 -7.14 -49.23
N ALA A 365 31.04 -7.32 -48.25
CA ALA A 365 32.47 -7.04 -48.38
C ALA A 365 33.13 -7.94 -49.44
N ARG A 366 32.86 -9.26 -49.41
CA ARG A 366 33.28 -10.22 -50.46
C ARG A 366 32.78 -9.81 -51.85
N ALA A 367 31.55 -9.29 -51.94
CA ALA A 367 30.97 -8.75 -53.17
C ALA A 367 31.47 -7.34 -53.55
N ARG A 368 32.41 -6.75 -52.79
CA ARG A 368 32.93 -5.37 -52.93
C ARG A 368 31.85 -4.28 -52.89
N ASN A 369 30.74 -4.54 -52.21
CA ASN A 369 29.63 -3.61 -52.05
C ASN A 369 29.72 -2.88 -50.70
N LYS A 370 30.72 -1.98 -50.58
CA LYS A 370 31.02 -1.23 -49.34
C LYS A 370 29.79 -0.56 -48.72
N LYS A 371 28.91 0.04 -49.53
CA LYS A 371 27.71 0.76 -49.05
C LYS A 371 26.67 -0.16 -48.39
N ALA A 372 26.55 -1.41 -48.86
CA ALA A 372 25.68 -2.39 -48.24
C ALA A 372 26.33 -3.03 -46.98
N ALA A 373 27.66 -3.16 -46.98
CA ALA A 373 28.40 -3.64 -45.81
C ALA A 373 28.32 -2.64 -44.64
N LEU A 374 28.60 -1.36 -44.86
CA LEU A 374 28.44 -0.28 -43.86
C LEU A 374 27.02 -0.24 -43.25
N TYR A 375 25.98 -0.42 -44.08
CA TYR A 375 24.61 -0.47 -43.60
C TYR A 375 24.33 -1.67 -42.67
N CYS A 376 24.95 -2.82 -42.92
CA CYS A 376 24.86 -3.98 -42.03
C CYS A 376 25.67 -3.77 -40.73
N LEU A 377 26.87 -3.16 -40.81
CA LEU A 377 27.68 -2.83 -39.63
C LEU A 377 26.98 -1.82 -38.72
N ASN A 378 26.35 -0.78 -39.28
CA ASN A 378 25.54 0.17 -38.51
C ASN A 378 24.39 -0.54 -37.75
N LYS A 379 23.68 -1.49 -38.40
CA LYS A 379 22.68 -2.32 -37.72
C LYS A 379 23.25 -3.23 -36.63
N LYS A 380 24.39 -3.89 -36.88
CA LYS A 380 25.14 -4.67 -35.88
C LYS A 380 25.40 -3.80 -34.65
N ARG A 381 26.00 -2.62 -34.84
CA ARG A 381 26.34 -1.66 -33.78
C ARG A 381 25.11 -1.13 -33.04
N MET A 382 23.97 -0.95 -33.74
CA MET A 382 22.69 -0.63 -33.10
C MET A 382 22.21 -1.77 -32.18
N TYR A 383 22.37 -3.04 -32.58
CA TYR A 383 22.02 -4.18 -31.72
C TYR A 383 23.01 -4.36 -30.56
N GLU A 384 24.31 -4.16 -30.78
CA GLU A 384 25.35 -4.18 -29.74
C GLU A 384 25.07 -3.13 -28.64
N LYS A 385 24.64 -1.92 -29.02
CA LYS A 385 24.20 -0.90 -28.05
C LYS A 385 22.92 -1.29 -27.29
N GLN A 386 22.04 -2.12 -27.87
CA GLN A 386 20.86 -2.66 -27.15
C GLN A 386 21.27 -3.78 -26.17
N ILE A 387 22.25 -4.61 -26.54
CA ILE A 387 22.86 -5.64 -25.67
C ILE A 387 23.52 -4.97 -24.46
N GLU A 388 24.37 -3.96 -24.65
CA GLU A 388 25.00 -3.18 -23.58
C GLU A 388 23.97 -2.59 -22.59
N ASN A 389 22.87 -2.02 -23.11
CA ASN A 389 21.79 -1.52 -22.27
C ASN A 389 21.06 -2.62 -21.47
N LEU A 390 20.93 -3.83 -22.03
CA LEU A 390 20.32 -4.98 -21.35
C LEU A 390 21.23 -5.54 -20.25
N GLY A 391 22.52 -5.72 -20.52
CA GLY A 391 23.50 -6.13 -19.50
C GLY A 391 23.56 -5.15 -18.32
N ASN A 392 23.53 -3.84 -18.59
CA ASN A 392 23.40 -2.81 -17.54
C ASN A 392 22.08 -2.91 -16.73
N CYS A 393 21.00 -3.43 -17.32
CA CYS A 393 19.75 -3.67 -16.60
C CYS A 393 19.79 -4.97 -15.78
N GLN A 394 20.37 -6.04 -16.32
CA GLN A 394 20.59 -7.31 -15.62
C GLN A 394 21.46 -7.10 -14.38
N LEU A 395 22.59 -6.39 -14.49
CA LEU A 395 23.48 -6.09 -13.37
C LEU A 395 22.73 -5.41 -12.21
N ARG A 396 21.89 -4.42 -12.52
CA ARG A 396 21.05 -3.73 -11.52
C ARG A 396 20.04 -4.66 -10.84
N ILE A 397 19.45 -5.62 -11.56
CA ILE A 397 18.53 -6.60 -10.98
C ILE A 397 19.31 -7.59 -10.10
N HIS A 398 20.49 -8.04 -10.53
CA HIS A 398 21.35 -8.92 -9.77
C HIS A 398 21.83 -8.27 -8.46
N ASP A 399 22.22 -6.99 -8.49
CA ASP A 399 22.52 -6.20 -7.29
C ASP A 399 21.30 -6.11 -6.34
N GLN A 400 20.10 -5.91 -6.90
CA GLN A 400 18.85 -5.86 -6.13
C GLN A 400 18.54 -7.20 -5.46
N ILE A 401 18.78 -8.33 -6.15
CA ILE A 401 18.67 -9.69 -5.62
C ILE A 401 19.65 -9.90 -4.47
N ILE A 402 20.94 -9.57 -4.64
CA ILE A 402 21.96 -9.69 -3.57
C ILE A 402 21.55 -8.89 -2.33
N VAL A 403 21.09 -7.65 -2.50
CA VAL A 403 20.66 -6.80 -1.38
C VAL A 403 19.44 -7.39 -0.67
N LEU A 404 18.46 -7.93 -1.40
CA LEU A 404 17.27 -8.56 -0.82
C LEU A 404 17.56 -9.91 -0.15
N GLU A 405 18.42 -10.74 -0.73
CA GLU A 405 18.89 -11.99 -0.10
C GLU A 405 19.66 -11.68 1.19
N GLY A 406 20.56 -10.70 1.17
CA GLY A 406 21.28 -10.21 2.35
C GLY A 406 20.36 -9.64 3.41
N ALA A 407 19.35 -8.83 3.04
CA ALA A 407 18.36 -8.29 3.95
C ALA A 407 17.45 -9.38 4.54
N THR A 408 17.09 -10.39 3.75
CA THR A 408 16.30 -11.56 4.20
C THR A 408 17.10 -12.37 5.20
N ALA A 409 18.34 -12.75 4.87
CA ALA A 409 19.24 -13.45 5.78
C ALA A 409 19.52 -12.66 7.07
N ALA A 410 19.67 -11.34 6.99
CA ALA A 410 19.80 -10.47 8.15
C ALA A 410 18.51 -10.44 9.00
N THR A 411 17.33 -10.42 8.38
CA THR A 411 16.04 -10.44 9.07
C THR A 411 15.78 -11.80 9.74
N GLU A 412 16.09 -12.91 9.07
CA GLU A 412 16.04 -14.25 9.64
C GLU A 412 17.05 -14.39 10.80
N THR A 413 18.26 -13.86 10.65
CA THR A 413 19.26 -13.80 11.71
C THR A 413 18.76 -12.98 12.90
N VAL A 414 18.15 -11.82 12.67
CA VAL A 414 17.53 -11.00 13.74
C VAL A 414 16.34 -11.71 14.39
N ALA A 415 15.52 -12.45 13.64
CA ALA A 415 14.43 -13.25 14.19
C ALA A 415 14.93 -14.44 15.03
N ALA A 416 15.98 -15.12 14.58
CA ALA A 416 16.67 -16.16 15.33
C ALA A 416 17.36 -15.60 16.58
N LEU A 417 18.02 -14.45 16.48
CA LEU A 417 18.62 -13.73 17.60
C LEU A 417 17.56 -13.21 18.57
N ARG A 418 16.38 -12.76 18.12
CA ARG A 418 15.27 -12.37 19.01
C ARG A 418 14.70 -13.58 19.74
N THR A 419 14.50 -14.69 19.04
CA THR A 419 14.09 -15.97 19.65
C THR A 419 15.12 -16.47 20.67
N GLY A 420 16.42 -16.35 20.34
CA GLY A 420 17.53 -16.62 21.23
C GLY A 420 17.61 -15.65 22.41
N ALA A 421 17.30 -14.37 22.21
CA ALA A 421 17.24 -13.35 23.25
C ALA A 421 16.04 -13.53 24.17
N ASP A 422 14.89 -13.98 23.67
CA ASP A 422 13.71 -14.34 24.47
C ASP A 422 13.99 -15.61 25.31
N ALA A 423 14.72 -16.58 24.75
CA ALA A 423 15.23 -17.73 25.50
C ALA A 423 16.29 -17.31 26.55
N LEU A 424 17.23 -16.44 26.19
CA LEU A 424 18.24 -15.89 27.11
C LEU A 424 17.61 -14.98 28.18
N ASN A 425 16.54 -14.27 27.88
CA ASN A 425 15.80 -13.46 28.86
C ASN A 425 15.00 -14.34 29.83
N ARG A 426 14.52 -15.51 29.39
CA ARG A 426 14.00 -16.54 30.30
C ARG A 426 15.10 -17.07 31.22
N ILE A 427 16.28 -17.37 30.68
CA ILE A 427 17.44 -17.87 31.45
C ILE A 427 18.00 -16.78 32.41
N ASN A 428 18.09 -15.53 31.97
CA ASN A 428 18.51 -14.39 32.80
C ASN A 428 17.46 -14.00 33.87
N LYS A 429 16.18 -14.34 33.66
CA LYS A 429 15.17 -14.27 34.74
C LYS A 429 15.43 -15.28 35.85
N GLU A 430 16.13 -16.37 35.56
CA GLU A 430 16.54 -17.39 36.53
C GLU A 430 17.95 -17.14 37.10
N MET A 431 18.81 -16.39 36.39
CA MET A 431 20.17 -16.03 36.85
C MET A 431 20.42 -14.52 36.81
N ASN A 432 20.44 -13.91 37.99
CA ASN A 432 20.54 -12.45 38.16
C ASN A 432 22.00 -11.98 38.35
N ILE A 433 22.27 -10.72 37.95
CA ILE A 433 23.43 -9.85 38.28
C ILE A 433 24.63 -9.78 37.27
N ASN A 434 24.65 -8.65 36.55
CA ASN A 434 25.75 -7.79 36.07
C ASN A 434 26.86 -8.30 35.11
N ASN A 435 26.85 -7.77 33.87
CA ASN A 435 27.80 -6.74 33.41
C ASN A 435 27.43 -6.27 31.98
N VAL A 436 26.74 -5.13 31.86
CA VAL A 436 26.21 -4.61 30.58
C VAL A 436 27.19 -3.66 29.88
N ASP A 437 28.13 -3.06 30.62
CA ASP A 437 28.95 -1.93 30.15
C ASP A 437 29.94 -2.27 29.02
N LYS A 438 30.20 -3.55 28.74
CA LYS A 438 31.05 -3.98 27.62
C LYS A 438 30.34 -4.08 26.27
N MET A 439 29.02 -4.17 26.24
CA MET A 439 28.26 -4.37 25.00
C MET A 439 27.96 -3.06 24.26
N MET A 440 28.08 -1.91 24.93
CA MET A 440 27.89 -0.59 24.32
C MET A 440 29.06 -0.13 23.46
N ASP A 441 30.29 -0.60 23.73
CA ASP A 441 31.48 -0.21 22.97
C ASP A 441 31.52 -0.93 21.61
N ASP A 442 31.24 -2.23 21.57
CA ASP A 442 31.26 -3.05 20.34
C ASP A 442 30.21 -2.62 19.29
N ILE A 443 29.11 -1.96 19.71
CA ILE A 443 28.04 -1.48 18.82
C ILE A 443 28.43 -0.17 18.11
N ASN A 444 29.19 0.71 18.78
CA ASN A 444 29.59 1.98 18.19
C ASN A 444 30.65 1.82 17.09
N GLU A 445 31.51 0.80 17.16
CA GLU A 445 32.55 0.56 16.14
C GLU A 445 31.98 0.07 14.79
N GLN A 446 30.81 -0.58 14.76
CA GLN A 446 30.17 -1.02 13.52
C GLN A 446 29.49 0.12 12.72
N THR A 447 29.13 1.24 13.38
CA THR A 447 28.40 2.35 12.73
C THR A 447 29.30 3.18 11.79
N GLU A 448 30.61 3.17 12.00
CA GLU A 448 31.55 4.02 11.26
C GLU A 448 32.03 3.39 9.93
N ASN A 449 31.89 2.07 9.75
CA ASN A 449 32.19 1.41 8.48
C ASN A 449 31.16 1.67 7.38
N VAL A 450 29.89 1.92 7.73
CA VAL A 450 28.81 2.18 6.75
C VAL A 450 29.03 3.49 6.00
N LYS A 451 29.59 4.52 6.66
CA LYS A 451 29.88 5.82 6.02
C LYS A 451 30.93 5.76 4.91
N ARG A 452 31.89 4.82 4.96
CA ARG A 452 32.97 4.73 3.97
C ARG A 452 32.52 4.19 2.61
N ILE A 453 31.41 3.45 2.55
CA ILE A 453 30.90 2.86 1.30
C ILE A 453 30.24 3.93 0.42
N GLN A 454 29.66 4.98 1.02
CA GLN A 454 28.89 5.99 0.31
C GLN A 454 29.74 7.13 -0.30
N GLU A 455 31.00 7.30 0.13
CA GLU A 455 31.92 8.31 -0.42
C GLU A 455 32.73 7.79 -1.62
N ALA A 456 32.67 6.50 -1.94
CA ALA A 456 33.49 5.86 -2.98
C ALA A 456 32.87 5.86 -4.40
N LEU A 457 31.65 6.38 -4.59
CA LEU A 457 30.91 6.33 -5.86
C LEU A 457 30.63 7.73 -6.46
N SER A 458 31.61 8.63 -6.36
CA SER A 458 31.54 9.99 -6.91
C SER A 458 32.56 10.23 -8.02
N VAL A 459 32.14 10.15 -9.29
CA VAL A 459 32.54 10.99 -10.45
C VAL A 459 31.69 10.61 -11.68
N PRO A 460 31.18 11.56 -12.48
CA PRO A 460 30.35 11.27 -13.66
C PRO A 460 31.18 11.09 -14.94
N ILE A 461 30.74 10.15 -15.79
CA ILE A 461 31.23 9.87 -17.15
C ILE A 461 29.99 9.55 -17.99
N GLY A 462 29.78 10.02 -19.22
CA GLY A 462 30.50 10.97 -20.07
C GLY A 462 29.60 11.28 -21.29
N ALA A 463 29.76 12.43 -21.93
CA ALA A 463 28.90 12.84 -23.06
C ALA A 463 29.39 12.30 -24.42
N ALA A 464 28.68 12.66 -25.50
CA ALA A 464 28.95 12.37 -26.92
C ALA A 464 28.51 10.97 -27.42
N ALA A 465 28.15 10.77 -28.70
CA ALA A 465 27.79 11.70 -29.78
C ALA A 465 26.91 10.97 -30.81
N ASP A 466 26.43 11.69 -31.83
CA ASP A 466 26.03 11.07 -33.11
C ASP A 466 27.21 10.27 -33.71
N PHE A 467 26.89 9.20 -34.43
CA PHE A 467 27.89 8.20 -34.87
C PHE A 467 28.87 8.77 -35.90
N ASP A 468 30.18 8.59 -35.66
CA ASP A 468 31.24 8.95 -36.61
C ASP A 468 31.29 7.94 -37.77
N GLU A 469 31.23 8.43 -39.01
CA GLU A 469 31.24 7.60 -40.22
C GLU A 469 32.62 6.93 -40.44
N ASP A 470 33.69 7.64 -40.06
CA ASP A 470 35.09 7.20 -40.11
C ASP A 470 35.36 5.92 -39.30
N GLU A 471 34.65 5.71 -38.17
CA GLU A 471 34.86 4.53 -37.31
C GLU A 471 34.28 3.26 -37.94
N LEU A 472 33.16 3.40 -38.67
CA LEU A 472 32.54 2.29 -39.42
C LEU A 472 33.34 1.94 -40.69
N GLU A 473 34.00 2.93 -41.30
CA GLU A 473 34.93 2.67 -42.42
C GLU A 473 36.16 1.88 -41.93
N ALA A 474 36.72 2.19 -40.76
CA ALA A 474 37.81 1.43 -40.16
C ALA A 474 37.42 -0.03 -39.83
N GLU A 475 36.25 -0.27 -39.22
CA GLU A 475 35.72 -1.63 -38.97
C GLU A 475 35.53 -2.41 -40.28
N LEU A 476 35.13 -1.74 -41.36
CA LEU A 476 35.00 -2.35 -42.68
C LEU A 476 36.35 -2.69 -43.33
N GLU A 477 37.38 -1.84 -43.20
CA GLU A 477 38.71 -2.13 -43.73
C GLU A 477 39.37 -3.34 -43.04
N GLU A 478 39.20 -3.48 -41.72
CA GLU A 478 39.67 -4.66 -40.97
C GLU A 478 38.93 -5.94 -41.41
N LEU A 479 37.61 -5.86 -41.61
CA LEU A 479 36.82 -6.98 -42.13
C LEU A 479 37.20 -7.35 -43.59
N GLU A 480 37.45 -6.37 -44.46
CA GLU A 480 37.92 -6.62 -45.83
C GLU A 480 39.31 -7.27 -45.83
N ALA A 481 40.20 -6.91 -44.90
CA ALA A 481 41.52 -7.51 -44.75
C ALA A 481 41.45 -8.97 -44.25
N ALA A 482 40.65 -9.24 -43.20
CA ALA A 482 40.47 -10.58 -42.66
C ALA A 482 39.84 -11.55 -43.68
N GLU A 483 38.86 -11.07 -44.45
CA GLU A 483 38.23 -11.84 -45.55
C GLU A 483 39.19 -12.14 -46.70
N LEU A 484 40.14 -11.24 -46.98
CA LEU A 484 41.19 -11.46 -47.98
C LEU A 484 42.20 -12.50 -47.49
N GLU A 485 42.58 -12.47 -46.21
CA GLU A 485 43.47 -13.46 -45.60
C GLU A 485 42.83 -14.87 -45.59
N GLU A 486 41.53 -14.97 -45.23
CA GLU A 486 40.81 -16.25 -45.29
C GLU A 486 40.74 -16.83 -46.71
N GLN A 487 40.50 -15.99 -47.73
CA GLN A 487 40.51 -16.41 -49.13
C GLN A 487 41.89 -16.90 -49.60
N LEU A 488 42.98 -16.27 -49.14
CA LEU A 488 44.35 -16.71 -49.46
C LEU A 488 44.68 -18.06 -48.81
N LEU A 489 44.22 -18.30 -47.57
CA LEU A 489 44.35 -19.58 -46.88
C LEU A 489 43.54 -20.71 -47.54
N GLN A 490 42.33 -20.42 -48.03
CA GLN A 490 41.52 -21.38 -48.79
C GLN A 490 42.11 -21.68 -50.19
N ALA A 491 42.74 -20.70 -50.84
CA ALA A 491 43.46 -20.92 -52.10
C ALA A 491 44.70 -21.81 -51.92
N ALA A 492 45.39 -21.73 -50.78
CA ALA A 492 46.57 -22.56 -50.49
C ALA A 492 46.24 -24.05 -50.22
N THR A 493 45.00 -24.38 -49.86
CA THR A 493 44.58 -25.74 -49.49
C THR A 493 43.94 -26.55 -50.62
N THR A 494 43.80 -25.97 -51.82
CA THR A 494 43.06 -26.59 -52.96
C THR A 494 43.95 -27.08 -54.12
N ALA A 495 45.27 -27.19 -53.93
CA ALA A 495 46.18 -27.75 -54.93
C ALA A 495 46.00 -29.30 -55.08
N PRO A 496 45.81 -29.84 -56.31
CA PRO A 496 45.38 -31.23 -56.49
C PRO A 496 46.52 -32.27 -56.58
N PRO A 497 46.39 -33.45 -55.95
CA PRO A 497 47.13 -34.65 -56.34
C PRO A 497 46.44 -35.40 -57.51
N ALA A 498 47.23 -36.20 -58.25
CA ALA A 498 46.84 -36.78 -59.54
C ALA A 498 45.79 -37.92 -59.46
N ALA A 499 45.09 -38.14 -60.58
CA ALA A 499 43.95 -39.06 -60.70
C ALA A 499 44.31 -40.53 -61.06
N VAL A 500 43.50 -41.48 -60.59
CA VAL A 500 43.39 -42.87 -61.10
C VAL A 500 41.90 -43.31 -61.07
N ASN A 501 41.50 -44.23 -61.95
CA ASN A 501 40.12 -44.59 -62.31
C ASN A 501 40.03 -46.13 -62.47
N VAL A 502 38.94 -46.91 -62.32
CA VAL A 502 37.45 -46.79 -62.20
C VAL A 502 36.98 -48.07 -61.40
N PRO A 503 35.70 -48.55 -61.34
CA PRO A 503 34.34 -47.96 -61.33
C PRO A 503 33.35 -48.53 -60.26
N SER A 504 32.16 -47.90 -60.18
CA SER A 504 30.83 -48.49 -59.85
C SER A 504 30.44 -48.91 -58.41
N GLY A 505 29.44 -48.19 -57.86
CA GLY A 505 28.58 -48.58 -56.73
C GLY A 505 27.28 -47.75 -56.74
N ARG A 506 26.13 -48.32 -56.32
CA ARG A 506 24.77 -47.82 -56.61
C ARG A 506 23.94 -47.61 -55.33
N GLN A 507 23.47 -46.39 -55.04
CA GLN A 507 22.29 -46.10 -54.17
C GLN A 507 21.92 -44.60 -54.22
N GLN A 508 20.71 -44.25 -54.68
CA GLN A 508 19.48 -43.97 -53.90
C GLN A 508 19.37 -42.53 -53.34
N THR A 509 18.40 -41.80 -53.88
CA THR A 509 17.92 -40.49 -53.41
C THR A 509 17.14 -40.61 -52.11
N ARG A 510 17.47 -39.79 -51.10
CA ARG A 510 16.60 -39.52 -49.94
C ARG A 510 16.64 -38.04 -49.61
N GLN A 511 15.46 -37.40 -49.58
CA GLN A 511 15.31 -35.98 -49.28
C GLN A 511 15.49 -35.72 -47.78
N THR A 512 16.10 -34.58 -47.44
CA THR A 512 16.27 -34.08 -46.06
C THR A 512 15.05 -33.26 -45.63
N PRO A 513 14.53 -33.42 -44.39
CA PRO A 513 13.44 -32.59 -43.88
C PRO A 513 13.84 -31.14 -43.58
N HIS A 514 12.86 -30.23 -43.61
CA HIS A 514 13.00 -28.82 -43.25
C HIS A 514 13.38 -28.62 -41.77
N LEU A 515 14.54 -28.01 -41.51
CA LEU A 515 14.90 -27.45 -40.20
C LEU A 515 14.44 -25.98 -40.02
N LYS A 516 14.17 -25.26 -41.12
CA LYS A 516 13.87 -23.81 -41.11
C LYS A 516 12.43 -23.40 -40.74
N SER A 517 11.55 -24.34 -40.38
CA SER A 517 10.18 -24.01 -39.95
C SER A 517 10.11 -23.73 -38.46
N ALA A 518 10.64 -24.65 -37.64
CA ALA A 518 10.52 -24.60 -36.18
C ALA A 518 11.08 -23.31 -35.57
N GLU A 519 12.24 -22.84 -36.04
CA GLU A 519 12.86 -21.58 -35.58
C GLU A 519 12.03 -20.34 -35.92
N MET A 520 11.23 -20.38 -36.98
CA MET A 520 10.34 -19.28 -37.38
C MET A 520 9.05 -19.29 -36.57
N ASP A 521 8.54 -20.50 -36.27
CA ASP A 521 7.33 -20.70 -35.49
C ASP A 521 7.55 -20.34 -34.00
N GLU A 522 8.72 -20.65 -33.42
CA GLU A 522 9.15 -20.14 -32.11
C GLU A 522 9.25 -18.61 -32.07
N LEU A 523 9.79 -17.99 -33.13
CA LEU A 523 9.94 -16.54 -33.20
C LEU A 523 8.59 -15.81 -33.19
N ASN A 524 7.58 -16.41 -33.84
CA ASN A 524 6.21 -15.86 -33.89
C ASN A 524 5.46 -16.07 -32.56
N ALA A 525 5.67 -17.20 -31.87
CA ALA A 525 5.08 -17.44 -30.56
C ALA A 525 5.55 -16.41 -29.52
N LEU A 526 6.87 -16.16 -29.46
CA LEU A 526 7.46 -15.15 -28.56
C LEU A 526 7.05 -13.71 -28.89
N GLN A 527 6.74 -13.41 -30.15
CA GLN A 527 6.20 -12.08 -30.53
C GLN A 527 4.75 -11.88 -30.08
N ALA A 528 3.95 -12.93 -29.98
CA ALA A 528 2.57 -12.85 -29.49
C ALA A 528 2.51 -12.65 -27.96
N GLU A 529 3.44 -13.26 -27.23
CA GLU A 529 3.53 -13.18 -25.76
C GLU A 529 3.96 -11.77 -25.29
N MET A 530 4.74 -11.04 -26.09
CA MET A 530 5.15 -9.65 -25.82
C MET A 530 4.12 -8.57 -26.20
N ALA A 531 2.89 -8.95 -26.59
CA ALA A 531 1.85 -8.03 -27.07
C ALA A 531 0.69 -7.82 -26.06
N LEU A 532 0.85 -8.30 -24.83
CA LEU A 532 -0.07 -8.12 -23.69
C LEU A 532 0.53 -7.14 -22.66
#